data_AF-A0A9W6AI99-F1
#
_entry.id   AF-A0A9W6AI99-F1
#
_cell.length_a   1.000
_cell.length_b   1.000
_cell.length_c   1.000
_cell.angle_alpha   90.00
_cell.angle_beta   90.00
_cell.angle_gamma   90.00
#
_symmetry.space_group_name_H-M   'P 1'
#
loop_
_entity.id
_entity.type
_entity.pdbx_description
1 polymer ?
#
loop_
_entity_poly.entity_id
_entity_poly.type
_entity_poly.pdbx_seq_one_letter_code
_entity_poly.pdbx_strand_id
1 'polypeptide(L)'
;MAAALVNQPAWEERNQAPVEMDDDPQASLSETTSNNPRETSASFLDLPPELVQHILSFLSAQDLARLSSTCRTFAEHATNELLWANIINSNLPEPIHTTGVFDSFRSLYIAHHPCWFIPRNKIWFSDTEHTGNLILARYDHRRGVIEAYRVIAERRSHQFQLWDWNPDVIIQTFNPKVSLWLDDPVLLLKNHHEGRPLYLRGETRMPMPLETQHVFNSFSLCSARITSDLVANQQWPPKTIPTKHRVYRGEVDPEWEHQPPQLDKISEHAFRIRRWAHFRLGMPIFTAGRSETLSTYATLDPELYTPTDKKPYQGIWVGDYSAHGCEFLLFLQRDHGEERCSLEAIKLTGDPNVPRGEISFSADDIGPGGFVRIAEEALFQGARIVRSKGHVAGLGFRDDTFISSQLILISSECVAHYWETMGHISYYRRLDIDALLRT
;
A
#
# COMPACT_ATOMS: atom_id res chain seq x y z
N MET A 1 -49.32 -28.49 -29.45
CA MET A 1 -50.65 -28.89 -28.96
C MET A 1 -50.96 -28.04 -27.75
N ALA A 2 -52.11 -27.34 -27.71
CA ALA A 2 -52.64 -26.55 -26.57
C ALA A 2 -51.71 -25.44 -26.01
N ALA A 3 -52.15 -24.35 -25.36
CA ALA A 3 -53.42 -23.61 -25.20
C ALA A 3 -53.04 -22.31 -24.41
N ALA A 4 -53.76 -21.19 -24.35
CA ALA A 4 -54.91 -20.64 -25.08
C ALA A 4 -54.90 -19.10 -24.92
N LEU A 5 -55.65 -18.37 -25.77
CA LEU A 5 -55.99 -16.95 -25.56
C LEU A 5 -57.21 -16.82 -24.64
N VAL A 6 -57.31 -15.75 -23.84
CA VAL A 6 -58.58 -15.05 -23.51
C VAL A 6 -58.33 -13.53 -23.39
N ASN A 7 -59.30 -12.73 -23.84
CA ASN A 7 -59.30 -11.27 -23.92
C ASN A 7 -60.02 -10.58 -22.72
N GLN A 8 -59.95 -9.24 -22.70
CA GLN A 8 -60.74 -8.32 -21.85
C GLN A 8 -62.27 -8.52 -21.97
N PRO A 9 -63.06 -8.08 -20.97
CA PRO A 9 -63.86 -6.82 -21.07
C PRO A 9 -63.89 -6.03 -19.73
N ALA A 10 -64.49 -4.84 -19.51
CA ALA A 10 -65.12 -3.76 -20.33
C ALA A 10 -65.18 -2.45 -19.46
N TRP A 11 -65.91 -1.41 -19.90
CA TRP A 11 -66.27 -0.19 -19.15
C TRP A 11 -67.80 0.09 -19.25
N GLU A 12 -68.27 1.18 -18.62
CA GLU A 12 -69.69 1.66 -18.53
C GLU A 12 -70.56 0.89 -17.51
N GLU A 13 -71.54 1.46 -16.78
CA GLU A 13 -72.36 2.71 -16.85
C GLU A 13 -72.41 3.42 -15.45
N ARG A 14 -73.05 4.56 -15.14
CA ARG A 14 -73.50 5.84 -15.76
C ARG A 14 -74.48 6.50 -14.74
N ASN A 15 -74.73 7.81 -14.84
CA ASN A 15 -75.73 8.63 -14.07
C ASN A 15 -75.33 8.99 -12.62
N GLN A 16 -75.70 10.14 -12.04
CA GLN A 16 -76.79 11.10 -12.38
C GLN A 16 -76.49 12.53 -11.86
N ALA A 17 -77.15 13.56 -12.40
CA ALA A 17 -77.20 14.94 -11.88
C ALA A 17 -78.65 15.46 -11.91
N PRO A 18 -79.02 16.49 -11.13
CA PRO A 18 -79.57 17.70 -11.75
C PRO A 18 -79.34 19.07 -11.04
N VAL A 19 -78.89 20.06 -11.82
CA VAL A 19 -79.47 21.42 -12.05
C VAL A 19 -79.93 22.32 -10.87
N GLU A 20 -79.19 23.45 -10.73
CA GLU A 20 -79.56 24.87 -10.46
C GLU A 20 -80.58 25.33 -9.39
N MET A 21 -80.16 26.35 -8.61
CA MET A 21 -80.84 27.67 -8.51
C MET A 21 -79.90 28.77 -7.95
N ASP A 22 -80.12 30.01 -8.37
CA ASP A 22 -79.41 31.23 -7.91
C ASP A 22 -79.80 31.68 -6.48
N ASP A 23 -78.89 32.38 -5.78
CA ASP A 23 -79.16 33.67 -5.12
C ASP A 23 -77.88 34.29 -4.49
N ASP A 24 -77.71 35.60 -4.67
CA ASP A 24 -76.74 36.54 -4.07
C ASP A 24 -77.61 37.73 -3.52
N PRO A 25 -77.25 38.55 -2.49
CA PRO A 25 -75.91 38.85 -1.98
C PRO A 25 -75.76 39.07 -0.45
N GLN A 26 -74.57 39.57 -0.06
CA GLN A 26 -74.18 40.26 1.19
C GLN A 26 -73.70 39.44 2.40
N ALA A 27 -72.38 39.26 2.49
CA ALA A 27 -71.65 39.31 3.77
C ALA A 27 -70.21 39.82 3.60
N SER A 28 -70.02 41.11 3.90
CA SER A 28 -68.82 41.73 4.52
C SER A 28 -67.43 41.09 4.34
N LEU A 29 -66.58 41.79 3.58
CA LEU A 29 -65.17 42.11 3.87
C LEU A 29 -64.47 41.27 4.96
N SER A 30 -63.67 40.30 4.54
CA SER A 30 -62.50 39.86 5.31
C SER A 30 -61.35 39.57 4.35
N GLU A 31 -60.32 40.41 4.38
CA GLU A 31 -59.06 40.19 3.67
C GLU A 31 -58.31 39.01 4.30
N THR A 32 -58.72 37.79 3.96
CA THR A 32 -57.94 36.60 4.30
C THR A 32 -56.79 36.50 3.30
N THR A 33 -55.70 37.19 3.60
CA THR A 33 -54.43 37.03 2.91
C THR A 33 -54.01 35.56 3.03
N SER A 34 -54.07 34.83 1.92
CA SER A 34 -53.60 33.45 1.84
C SER A 34 -52.08 33.43 1.86
N ASN A 35 -51.52 33.55 3.07
CA ASN A 35 -50.14 33.23 3.40
C ASN A 35 -49.92 31.72 3.22
N ASN A 36 -49.85 31.28 1.97
CA ASN A 36 -49.04 30.12 1.62
C ASN A 36 -47.59 30.53 1.92
N PRO A 37 -46.91 29.93 2.91
CA PRO A 37 -45.47 30.10 3.02
C PRO A 37 -44.87 29.54 1.73
N ARG A 38 -44.33 30.41 0.88
CA ARG A 38 -43.52 29.96 -0.25
C ARG A 38 -42.40 29.13 0.33
N GLU A 39 -42.39 27.83 0.05
CA GLU A 39 -41.23 26.98 0.29
C GLU A 39 -40.04 27.67 -0.35
N THR A 40 -39.21 28.28 0.50
CA THR A 40 -38.13 29.14 0.05
C THR A 40 -37.03 28.16 -0.32
N SER A 41 -37.00 27.75 -1.58
CA SER A 41 -36.05 26.77 -2.10
C SER A 41 -34.65 27.36 -2.07
N ALA A 42 -34.03 27.30 -0.89
CA ALA A 42 -32.68 27.74 -0.65
C ALA A 42 -31.75 27.02 -1.62
N SER A 43 -31.17 27.78 -2.54
CA SER A 43 -30.18 27.26 -3.46
C SER A 43 -28.91 26.94 -2.69
N PHE A 44 -28.16 25.94 -3.14
CA PHE A 44 -26.82 25.68 -2.60
C PHE A 44 -25.90 26.91 -2.77
N LEU A 45 -26.17 27.76 -3.77
CA LEU A 45 -25.44 29.01 -4.02
C LEU A 45 -25.88 30.18 -3.12
N ASP A 46 -26.96 30.03 -2.34
CA ASP A 46 -27.38 31.03 -1.35
C ASP A 46 -26.63 30.85 0.00
N LEU A 47 -25.82 29.78 0.12
CA LEU A 47 -24.98 29.53 1.28
C LEU A 47 -23.79 30.50 1.32
N PRO A 48 -23.36 30.97 2.51
CA PRO A 48 -22.10 31.69 2.67
C PRO A 48 -20.90 30.96 2.05
N PRO A 49 -19.96 31.68 1.40
CA PRO A 49 -18.77 31.11 0.76
C PRO A 49 -17.97 30.14 1.64
N GLU A 50 -17.93 30.37 2.94
CA GLU A 50 -17.23 29.56 3.94
C GLU A 50 -17.91 28.20 4.14
N LEU A 51 -19.25 28.16 4.16
CA LEU A 51 -20.02 26.92 4.24
C LEU A 51 -19.90 26.12 2.95
N VAL A 52 -19.93 26.80 1.79
CA VAL A 52 -19.64 26.16 0.50
C VAL A 52 -18.26 25.52 0.52
N GLN A 53 -17.20 26.28 0.87
CA GLN A 53 -15.84 25.77 0.96
C GLN A 53 -15.71 24.59 1.94
N HIS A 54 -16.38 24.64 3.09
CA HIS A 54 -16.38 23.54 4.05
C HIS A 54 -17.01 22.27 3.46
N ILE A 55 -18.16 22.38 2.78
CA ILE A 55 -18.79 21.23 2.09
C ILE A 55 -17.88 20.70 0.99
N LEU A 56 -17.23 21.57 0.20
CA LEU A 56 -16.31 21.16 -0.86
C LEU A 56 -15.05 20.47 -0.31
N SER A 57 -14.66 20.72 0.94
CA SER A 57 -13.48 20.08 1.56
C SER A 57 -13.62 18.58 1.79
N PHE A 58 -14.85 18.04 1.73
CA PHE A 58 -15.13 16.60 1.81
C PHE A 58 -15.16 15.89 0.45
N LEU A 59 -15.03 16.62 -0.66
CA LEU A 59 -15.11 16.06 -2.01
C LEU A 59 -13.76 15.52 -2.50
N SER A 60 -13.82 14.47 -3.32
CA SER A 60 -12.64 13.98 -4.04
C SER A 60 -12.20 14.97 -5.12
N ALA A 61 -10.94 14.87 -5.58
CA ALA A 61 -10.47 15.66 -6.72
C ALA A 61 -11.29 15.42 -8.00
N GLN A 62 -11.84 14.22 -8.18
CA GLN A 62 -12.72 13.93 -9.32
C GLN A 62 -14.06 14.66 -9.19
N ASP A 63 -14.62 14.71 -7.98
CA ASP A 63 -15.91 15.36 -7.73
C ASP A 63 -15.80 16.88 -7.72
N LEU A 64 -14.69 17.44 -7.25
CA LEU A 64 -14.35 18.85 -7.46
C LEU A 64 -14.21 19.19 -8.95
N ALA A 65 -13.57 18.33 -9.75
CA ALA A 65 -13.48 18.52 -11.19
C ALA A 65 -14.87 18.47 -11.87
N ARG A 66 -15.71 17.49 -11.52
CA ARG A 66 -17.10 17.40 -11.97
C ARG A 66 -17.90 18.65 -11.58
N LEU A 67 -17.85 19.06 -10.31
CA LEU A 67 -18.54 20.25 -9.80
C LEU A 67 -18.10 21.52 -10.54
N SER A 68 -16.79 21.70 -10.77
CA SER A 68 -16.24 22.85 -11.48
C SER A 68 -16.74 22.98 -12.94
N SER A 69 -17.21 21.88 -13.53
CA SER A 69 -17.79 21.88 -14.88
C SER A 69 -19.27 22.31 -14.93
N THR A 70 -19.94 22.44 -13.78
CA THR A 70 -21.40 22.69 -13.74
C THR A 70 -21.78 24.17 -13.80
N CYS A 71 -21.06 25.08 -13.13
CA CYS A 71 -21.31 26.52 -13.20
C CYS A 71 -20.05 27.34 -12.86
N ARG A 72 -20.06 28.64 -13.23
CA ARG A 72 -18.92 29.55 -12.99
C ARG A 72 -18.58 29.72 -11.51
N THR A 73 -19.59 29.89 -10.65
CA THR A 73 -19.39 30.06 -9.20
C THR A 73 -18.75 28.82 -8.56
N PHE A 74 -19.14 27.62 -8.97
CA PHE A 74 -18.47 26.39 -8.53
C PHE A 74 -17.08 26.20 -9.14
N ALA A 75 -16.84 26.66 -10.37
CA ALA A 75 -15.50 26.69 -10.93
C ALA A 75 -14.57 27.60 -10.10
N GLU A 76 -15.04 28.80 -9.72
CA GLU A 76 -14.33 29.73 -8.85
C GLU A 76 -14.03 29.09 -7.48
N HIS A 77 -15.04 28.53 -6.78
CA HIS A 77 -14.82 27.83 -5.52
C HIS A 77 -13.86 26.63 -5.64
N ALA A 78 -13.93 25.86 -6.73
CA ALA A 78 -13.06 24.71 -6.97
C ALA A 78 -11.61 25.10 -7.34
N THR A 79 -11.33 26.38 -7.63
CA THR A 79 -9.95 26.88 -7.75
C THR A 79 -9.30 27.24 -6.42
N ASN A 80 -10.00 27.09 -5.28
CA ASN A 80 -9.41 27.36 -3.97
C ASN A 80 -8.28 26.37 -3.64
N GLU A 81 -7.07 26.91 -3.52
CA GLU A 81 -5.84 26.18 -3.24
C GLU A 81 -5.87 25.35 -1.94
N LEU A 82 -6.64 25.78 -0.93
CA LEU A 82 -6.78 25.02 0.33
C LEU A 82 -7.47 23.67 0.13
N LEU A 83 -8.41 23.57 -0.83
CA LEU A 83 -9.05 22.29 -1.16
C LEU A 83 -8.03 21.31 -1.75
N TRP A 84 -7.19 21.78 -2.69
CA TRP A 84 -6.15 20.97 -3.32
C TRP A 84 -5.02 20.64 -2.36
N ALA A 85 -4.62 21.56 -1.48
CA ALA A 85 -3.65 21.31 -0.42
C ALA A 85 -4.14 20.23 0.56
N ASN A 86 -5.41 20.28 0.98
CA ASN A 86 -6.00 19.25 1.85
C ASN A 86 -6.02 17.87 1.17
N ILE A 87 -6.37 17.81 -0.13
CA ILE A 87 -6.36 16.57 -0.91
C ILE A 87 -4.94 16.00 -1.07
N ILE A 88 -3.93 16.84 -1.31
CA ILE A 88 -2.54 16.38 -1.38
C ILE A 88 -2.06 15.91 0.00
N ASN A 89 -2.31 16.70 1.05
CA ASN A 89 -1.83 16.40 2.40
C ASN A 89 -2.48 15.14 3.01
N SER A 90 -3.68 14.75 2.59
CA SER A 90 -4.27 13.45 2.99
C SER A 90 -3.54 12.24 2.37
N ASN A 91 -2.67 12.44 1.37
CA ASN A 91 -1.83 11.42 0.76
C ASN A 91 -0.36 11.48 1.26
N LEU A 92 -0.04 12.32 2.23
CA LEU A 92 1.33 12.53 2.72
C LEU A 92 1.43 12.28 4.24
N PRO A 93 2.51 11.66 4.74
CA PRO A 93 2.74 11.52 6.19
C PRO A 93 3.08 12.84 6.87
N GLU A 94 3.77 13.75 6.17
CA GLU A 94 4.10 15.09 6.63
C GLU A 94 3.39 16.11 5.71
N PRO A 95 2.48 16.96 6.23
CA PRO A 95 1.78 17.95 5.44
C PRO A 95 2.71 18.99 4.81
N ILE A 96 2.47 19.32 3.55
CA ILE A 96 3.16 20.41 2.85
C ILE A 96 2.33 21.70 2.91
N HIS A 97 3.04 22.82 3.06
CA HIS A 97 2.46 24.17 3.10
C HIS A 97 2.91 25.04 1.91
N THR A 98 3.71 24.49 0.99
CA THR A 98 4.21 25.19 -0.20
C THR A 98 4.05 24.29 -1.43
N THR A 99 3.83 24.91 -2.58
CA THR A 99 3.68 24.22 -3.88
C THR A 99 5.03 23.78 -4.48
N GLY A 100 6.15 24.25 -3.93
CA GLY A 100 7.50 23.89 -4.36
C GLY A 100 7.83 24.48 -5.73
N VAL A 101 7.95 23.61 -6.73
CA VAL A 101 8.24 23.98 -8.14
C VAL A 101 6.99 24.23 -8.98
N PHE A 102 5.79 24.11 -8.39
CA PHE A 102 4.51 24.23 -9.09
C PHE A 102 3.82 25.56 -8.81
N ASP A 103 3.08 26.08 -9.79
CA ASP A 103 2.36 27.36 -9.68
C ASP A 103 1.16 27.28 -8.71
N SER A 104 0.63 26.07 -8.48
CA SER A 104 -0.54 25.81 -7.64
C SER A 104 -0.56 24.38 -7.10
N PHE A 105 -1.19 24.17 -5.94
CA PHE A 105 -1.54 22.85 -5.41
C PHE A 105 -2.41 22.06 -6.40
N ARG A 106 -3.30 22.74 -7.14
CA ARG A 106 -4.06 22.10 -8.22
C ARG A 106 -3.14 21.54 -9.32
N SER A 107 -2.16 22.32 -9.80
CA SER A 107 -1.20 21.86 -10.81
C SER A 107 -0.30 20.74 -10.29
N LEU A 108 0.12 20.81 -9.03
CA LEU A 108 0.87 19.76 -8.33
C LEU A 108 0.05 18.46 -8.25
N TYR A 109 -1.23 18.53 -7.85
CA TYR A 109 -2.08 17.35 -7.78
C TYR A 109 -2.18 16.65 -9.15
N ILE A 110 -2.46 17.43 -10.21
CA ILE A 110 -2.60 16.94 -11.57
C ILE A 110 -1.28 16.31 -12.07
N ALA A 111 -0.14 16.91 -11.76
CA ALA A 111 1.18 16.45 -12.23
C ALA A 111 1.55 15.03 -11.77
N HIS A 112 1.03 14.59 -10.62
CA HIS A 112 1.27 13.25 -10.07
C HIS A 112 0.05 12.34 -10.07
N HIS A 113 -1.12 12.80 -10.54
CA HIS A 113 -2.32 11.96 -10.61
C HIS A 113 -2.17 10.85 -11.67
N PRO A 114 -2.51 9.57 -11.38
CA PRO A 114 -3.17 9.05 -10.18
C PRO A 114 -2.21 8.51 -9.09
N CYS A 115 -0.90 8.72 -9.21
CA CYS A 115 0.15 8.06 -8.41
C CYS A 115 0.28 8.53 -6.94
N TRP A 116 -0.63 9.37 -6.42
CA TRP A 116 -0.61 9.83 -5.03
C TRP A 116 -0.75 8.71 -3.98
N PHE A 117 -1.28 7.54 -4.37
CA PHE A 117 -1.28 6.35 -3.52
C PHE A 117 0.14 5.86 -3.16
N ILE A 118 1.17 6.20 -3.96
CA ILE A 118 2.55 5.75 -3.76
C ILE A 118 3.15 6.32 -2.46
N PRO A 119 3.23 7.65 -2.25
CA PRO A 119 3.67 8.22 -0.98
C PRO A 119 2.69 7.96 0.17
N ARG A 120 1.38 7.84 -0.10
CA ARG A 120 0.35 7.54 0.92
C ARG A 120 0.62 6.22 1.65
N ASN A 121 0.97 5.18 0.90
CA ASN A 121 1.22 3.84 1.45
C ASN A 121 2.62 3.67 2.05
N LYS A 122 3.58 4.54 1.70
CA LYS A 122 4.98 4.60 2.17
C LYS A 122 5.86 3.37 1.85
N ILE A 123 5.42 2.15 2.17
CA ILE A 123 6.21 0.92 2.11
C ILE A 123 5.81 0.08 0.90
N TRP A 124 6.79 -0.37 0.13
CA TRP A 124 6.55 -1.18 -1.06
C TRP A 124 7.56 -2.33 -1.15
N PHE A 125 7.11 -3.53 -1.52
CA PHE A 125 7.99 -4.69 -1.68
C PHE A 125 7.70 -5.46 -2.98
N SER A 126 8.77 -5.89 -3.65
CA SER A 126 8.70 -6.46 -5.00
C SER A 126 8.64 -7.97 -5.07
N ASP A 127 8.05 -8.48 -6.16
CA ASP A 127 8.10 -9.88 -6.55
C ASP A 127 9.41 -10.31 -7.26
N THR A 128 10.53 -9.58 -7.09
CA THR A 128 11.85 -9.96 -7.64
C THR A 128 12.25 -11.37 -7.16
N GLU A 129 12.60 -12.26 -8.09
CA GLU A 129 12.84 -13.69 -7.81
C GLU A 129 13.85 -13.93 -6.69
N HIS A 130 13.51 -14.87 -5.79
CA HIS A 130 14.12 -15.13 -4.48
C HIS A 130 14.23 -13.91 -3.54
N THR A 131 14.98 -12.88 -3.92
CA THR A 131 15.45 -11.83 -3.01
C THR A 131 14.42 -10.78 -2.66
N GLY A 132 13.49 -10.48 -3.56
CA GLY A 132 12.59 -9.34 -3.41
C GLY A 132 13.34 -8.00 -3.46
N ASN A 133 12.66 -6.94 -3.05
CA ASN A 133 13.23 -5.60 -2.91
C ASN A 133 12.30 -4.78 -2.02
N LEU A 134 12.74 -4.35 -0.83
CA LEU A 134 12.00 -3.43 0.02
C LEU A 134 12.39 -2.00 -0.32
N ILE A 135 11.41 -1.15 -0.63
CA ILE A 135 11.60 0.26 -0.93
C ILE A 135 10.67 1.13 -0.08
N LEU A 136 11.12 2.32 0.29
CA LEU A 136 10.27 3.36 0.88
C LEU A 136 10.07 4.49 -0.12
N ALA A 137 8.82 4.95 -0.23
CA ALA A 137 8.40 5.99 -1.16
C ALA A 137 7.96 7.25 -0.43
N ARG A 138 8.31 8.41 -0.98
CA ARG A 138 7.94 9.74 -0.49
C ARG A 138 7.71 10.73 -1.62
N TYR A 139 7.13 11.87 -1.27
CA TYR A 139 7.07 13.04 -2.14
C TYR A 139 8.10 14.07 -1.66
N ASP A 140 9.03 14.46 -2.53
CA ASP A 140 9.97 15.55 -2.28
C ASP A 140 9.36 16.86 -2.80
N HIS A 141 8.85 17.69 -1.89
CA HIS A 141 8.24 18.98 -2.20
C HIS A 141 9.21 20.02 -2.76
N ARG A 142 10.53 19.87 -2.54
CA ARG A 142 11.57 20.80 -3.03
C ARG A 142 11.88 20.54 -4.50
N ARG A 143 11.84 19.26 -4.92
CA ARG A 143 12.08 18.83 -6.31
C ARG A 143 10.81 18.57 -7.11
N GLY A 144 9.65 18.47 -6.45
CA GLY A 144 8.36 18.23 -7.09
C GLY A 144 8.20 16.80 -7.62
N VAL A 145 8.83 15.81 -6.98
CA VAL A 145 8.90 14.42 -7.46
C VAL A 145 8.33 13.43 -6.45
N ILE A 146 7.70 12.36 -6.94
CA ILE A 146 7.49 11.14 -6.13
C ILE A 146 8.69 10.23 -6.39
N GLU A 147 9.38 9.85 -5.32
CA GLU A 147 10.59 9.05 -5.38
C GLU A 147 10.50 7.87 -4.41
N ALA A 148 11.15 6.75 -4.76
CA ALA A 148 11.26 5.62 -3.84
C ALA A 148 12.65 4.98 -3.91
N TYR A 149 13.18 4.65 -2.73
CA TYR A 149 14.56 4.17 -2.55
C TYR A 149 14.59 2.80 -1.88
N ARG A 150 15.56 1.98 -2.27
CA ARG A 150 15.82 0.69 -1.62
C ARG A 150 16.23 0.89 -0.17
N VAL A 151 15.60 0.16 0.74
CA VAL A 151 16.08 0.02 2.12
C VAL A 151 17.27 -0.92 2.12
N ILE A 152 18.38 -0.47 2.68
CA ILE A 152 19.62 -1.24 2.80
C ILE A 152 20.05 -1.33 4.26
N ALA A 153 20.75 -2.40 4.62
CA ALA A 153 21.26 -2.61 5.97
C ALA A 153 22.74 -3.02 5.90
N GLU A 154 23.62 -2.09 6.30
CA GLU A 154 25.06 -2.37 6.39
C GLU A 154 25.34 -3.15 7.69
N ARG A 155 26.03 -4.30 7.56
CA ARG A 155 26.62 -4.98 8.72
C ARG A 155 27.78 -4.16 9.26
N ARG A 156 27.75 -3.86 10.56
CA ARG A 156 28.89 -3.31 11.30
C ARG A 156 29.80 -4.45 11.75
N SER A 157 30.96 -4.12 12.33
CA SER A 157 31.93 -5.10 12.83
C SER A 157 31.29 -6.08 13.82
N HIS A 158 31.28 -7.37 13.48
CA HIS A 158 30.86 -8.43 14.40
C HIS A 158 31.89 -8.57 15.52
N GLN A 159 31.43 -8.46 16.75
CA GLN A 159 32.14 -8.99 17.91
C GLN A 159 31.58 -10.38 18.18
N PHE A 160 32.46 -11.34 18.43
CA PHE A 160 32.05 -12.65 18.93
C PHE A 160 31.70 -12.51 20.40
N GLN A 161 30.57 -13.09 20.79
CA GLN A 161 30.14 -13.17 22.18
C GLN A 161 30.07 -14.64 22.59
N LEU A 162 30.53 -14.94 23.81
CA LEU A 162 30.33 -16.25 24.43
C LEU A 162 28.94 -16.28 25.07
N TRP A 163 28.28 -17.43 24.97
CA TRP A 163 27.03 -17.69 25.68
C TRP A 163 27.29 -18.59 26.88
N ASP A 164 27.20 -18.06 28.09
CA ASP A 164 27.49 -18.81 29.32
C ASP A 164 26.65 -20.08 29.48
N TRP A 165 25.45 -20.10 28.88
CA TRP A 165 24.55 -21.26 28.92
C TRP A 165 24.94 -22.38 27.94
N ASN A 166 25.54 -22.05 26.79
CA ASN A 166 26.09 -23.02 25.84
C ASN A 166 27.29 -22.42 25.07
N PRO A 167 28.53 -22.63 25.55
CA PRO A 167 29.73 -22.04 24.95
C PRO A 167 30.05 -22.47 23.51
N ASP A 168 29.48 -23.58 23.03
CA ASP A 168 29.67 -24.07 21.66
C ASP A 168 28.87 -23.26 20.62
N VAL A 169 27.98 -22.36 21.06
CA VAL A 169 27.11 -21.56 20.20
C VAL A 169 27.80 -20.28 19.75
N ILE A 170 27.83 -20.08 18.44
CA ILE A 170 28.39 -18.88 17.83
C ILE A 170 27.36 -17.75 17.89
N ILE A 171 27.68 -16.71 18.66
CA ILE A 171 26.93 -15.45 18.68
C ILE A 171 27.75 -14.36 17.98
N GLN A 172 27.15 -13.75 16.95
CA GLN A 172 27.67 -12.55 16.30
C GLN A 172 26.81 -11.35 16.68
N THR A 173 27.42 -10.29 17.22
CA THR A 173 26.68 -9.06 17.56
C THR A 173 26.05 -8.43 16.33
N PHE A 174 24.74 -8.16 16.38
CA PHE A 174 24.03 -7.47 15.31
C PHE A 174 23.56 -6.07 15.73
N ASN A 175 24.13 -5.07 15.05
CA ASN A 175 23.75 -3.67 15.16
C ASN A 175 23.84 -3.00 13.76
N PRO A 176 22.90 -3.32 12.86
CA PRO A 176 22.96 -2.88 11.47
C PRO A 176 22.76 -1.36 11.34
N LYS A 177 23.41 -0.74 10.36
CA LYS A 177 23.03 0.60 9.92
C LYS A 177 22.01 0.47 8.80
N VAL A 178 20.73 0.63 9.13
CA VAL A 178 19.65 0.72 8.13
C VAL A 178 19.62 2.13 7.55
N SER A 179 19.48 2.24 6.22
CA SER A 179 19.39 3.52 5.51
C SER A 179 18.70 3.35 4.15
N LEU A 180 18.39 4.46 3.48
CA LEU A 180 17.95 4.45 2.08
C LEU A 180 19.15 4.56 1.15
N TRP A 181 19.19 3.74 0.10
CA TRP A 181 20.18 3.88 -0.98
C TRP A 181 19.78 5.06 -1.89
N LEU A 182 20.25 6.27 -1.58
CA LEU A 182 19.82 7.49 -2.26
C LEU A 182 20.41 7.67 -3.68
N ASP A 183 21.51 6.98 -4.01
CA ASP A 183 22.23 7.15 -5.29
C ASP A 183 21.58 6.41 -6.49
N ASP A 184 20.75 5.38 -6.22
CA ASP A 184 19.95 4.63 -7.22
C ASP A 184 18.48 4.59 -6.77
N PRO A 185 17.69 5.65 -7.04
CA PRO A 185 16.24 5.57 -6.86
C PRO A 185 15.66 4.40 -7.66
N VAL A 186 14.71 3.68 -7.07
CA VAL A 186 13.99 2.60 -7.74
C VAL A 186 12.81 3.15 -8.52
N LEU A 187 12.13 4.17 -7.96
CA LEU A 187 11.06 4.93 -8.59
C LEU A 187 11.47 6.41 -8.62
N LEU A 188 11.24 7.09 -9.74
CA LEU A 188 11.36 8.55 -9.85
C LEU A 188 10.32 9.08 -10.84
N LEU A 189 9.17 9.51 -10.32
CA LEU A 189 8.12 10.17 -11.08
C LEU A 189 8.35 11.68 -11.02
N LYS A 190 8.77 12.25 -12.14
CA LYS A 190 8.99 13.69 -12.33
C LYS A 190 8.04 14.20 -13.41
N ASN A 191 7.42 15.36 -13.16
CA ASN A 191 6.59 16.00 -14.17
C ASN A 191 7.46 16.51 -15.34
N HIS A 192 7.12 16.12 -16.56
CA HIS A 192 7.66 16.72 -17.77
C HIS A 192 6.77 17.90 -18.15
N HIS A 193 7.22 19.13 -17.88
CA HIS A 193 6.45 20.38 -18.00
C HIS A 193 5.89 20.72 -19.40
N GLU A 194 6.11 19.90 -20.43
CA GLU A 194 5.80 20.21 -21.84
C GLU A 194 5.04 19.10 -22.58
N GLY A 195 4.37 18.18 -21.88
CA GLY A 195 3.53 17.18 -22.56
C GLY A 195 2.54 16.47 -21.65
N ARG A 196 1.46 15.95 -22.25
CA ARG A 196 0.70 14.85 -21.62
C ARG A 196 1.68 13.72 -21.29
N PRO A 197 1.55 13.01 -20.15
CA PRO A 197 2.34 11.82 -19.92
C PRO A 197 2.20 10.87 -21.12
N LEU A 198 3.30 10.64 -21.84
CA LEU A 198 3.32 9.73 -22.97
C LEU A 198 3.25 8.30 -22.42
N TYR A 199 2.03 7.83 -22.20
CA TYR A 199 1.70 6.42 -21.98
C TYR A 199 1.98 5.61 -23.26
N LEU A 200 3.25 5.40 -23.59
CA LEU A 200 3.66 4.43 -24.60
C LEU A 200 3.30 3.04 -24.04
N ARG A 201 2.20 2.45 -24.53
CA ARG A 201 1.61 1.19 -24.03
C ARG A 201 1.25 1.21 -22.54
N GLY A 202 0.75 2.33 -22.02
CA GLY A 202 0.38 2.44 -20.60
C GLY A 202 1.55 2.63 -19.63
N GLU A 203 2.78 2.78 -20.13
CA GLU A 203 3.98 2.96 -19.31
C GLU A 203 4.50 4.41 -19.30
N THR A 204 4.89 4.87 -18.12
CA THR A 204 5.59 6.14 -17.91
C THR A 204 7.09 5.87 -17.81
N ARG A 205 7.88 6.39 -18.75
CA ARG A 205 9.34 6.29 -18.67
C ARG A 205 9.88 7.14 -17.51
N MET A 206 10.79 6.57 -16.71
CA MET A 206 11.46 7.27 -15.62
C MET A 206 12.93 7.54 -16.01
N PRO A 207 13.33 8.80 -16.22
CA PRO A 207 14.72 9.14 -16.52
C PRO A 207 15.57 9.02 -15.24
N MET A 208 16.42 7.99 -15.17
CA MET A 208 17.23 7.65 -13.99
C MET A 208 18.71 8.03 -14.19
N PRO A 209 19.50 8.25 -13.12
CA PRO A 209 20.95 8.46 -13.22
C PRO A 209 21.68 7.37 -14.01
N LEU A 210 21.19 6.12 -13.92
CA LEU A 210 21.72 4.95 -14.62
C LEU A 210 21.42 4.90 -16.13
N GLU A 211 20.66 5.83 -16.72
CA GLU A 211 20.54 5.93 -18.18
C GLU A 211 21.91 6.18 -18.84
N THR A 212 22.85 6.79 -18.12
CA THR A 212 24.26 6.94 -18.54
C THR A 212 24.98 5.59 -18.75
N GLN A 213 24.53 4.54 -18.06
CA GLN A 213 24.98 3.15 -18.18
C GLN A 213 24.08 2.34 -19.14
N HIS A 214 23.21 3.01 -19.90
CA HIS A 214 22.19 2.43 -20.78
C HIS A 214 21.17 1.53 -20.06
N VAL A 215 20.92 1.78 -18.77
CA VAL A 215 19.86 1.11 -18.00
C VAL A 215 18.64 2.04 -17.92
N PHE A 216 17.49 1.52 -18.35
CA PHE A 216 16.24 2.25 -18.47
C PHE A 216 15.19 1.67 -17.54
N ASN A 217 14.30 2.53 -17.03
CA ASN A 217 13.18 2.13 -16.20
C ASN A 217 11.86 2.71 -16.73
N SER A 218 10.79 1.93 -16.65
CA SER A 218 9.41 2.40 -16.86
C SER A 218 8.52 1.97 -15.70
N PHE A 219 7.52 2.80 -15.42
CA PHE A 219 6.49 2.57 -14.42
C PHE A 219 5.16 2.25 -15.12
N SER A 220 4.44 1.26 -14.63
CA SER A 220 3.06 0.97 -15.05
C SER A 220 2.15 0.70 -13.85
N LEU A 221 0.88 1.07 -14.00
CA LEU A 221 -0.16 0.84 -13.01
C LEU A 221 -0.66 -0.61 -13.09
N CYS A 222 -1.13 -1.15 -11.95
CA CYS A 222 -1.74 -2.48 -11.91
C CYS A 222 -3.26 -2.42 -11.97
N SER A 223 -3.88 -3.44 -12.54
CA SER A 223 -5.34 -3.65 -12.45
C SER A 223 -5.74 -4.14 -11.06
N ALA A 224 -6.81 -3.59 -10.51
CA ALA A 224 -7.46 -4.06 -9.29
C ALA A 224 -8.31 -5.33 -9.53
N ARG A 225 -8.53 -5.71 -10.80
CA ARG A 225 -9.32 -6.91 -11.15
C ARG A 225 -8.48 -8.17 -10.98
N ILE A 226 -8.88 -9.01 -10.02
CA ILE A 226 -8.44 -10.40 -9.91
C ILE A 226 -9.43 -11.24 -10.72
N THR A 227 -8.99 -11.88 -11.81
CA THR A 227 -9.79 -12.91 -12.48
C THR A 227 -9.93 -14.12 -11.57
N SER A 228 -11.12 -14.71 -11.49
CA SER A 228 -11.47 -15.74 -10.48
C SER A 228 -10.59 -16.99 -10.49
N ASP A 229 -9.97 -17.31 -11.63
CA ASP A 229 -9.38 -18.61 -11.91
C ASP A 229 -7.85 -18.64 -11.70
N LEU A 230 -7.31 -17.67 -10.94
CA LEU A 230 -5.85 -17.48 -10.81
C LEU A 230 -5.18 -18.43 -9.82
N VAL A 231 -4.21 -19.18 -10.32
CA VAL A 231 -3.31 -20.05 -9.53
C VAL A 231 -2.58 -19.24 -8.46
N ALA A 232 -2.48 -19.81 -7.24
CA ALA A 232 -1.93 -19.14 -6.06
C ALA A 232 -0.58 -18.45 -6.30
N ASN A 233 0.32 -19.10 -7.05
CA ASN A 233 1.70 -18.65 -7.26
C ASN A 233 1.81 -17.44 -8.22
N GLN A 234 0.71 -17.05 -8.87
CA GLN A 234 0.65 -15.92 -9.80
C GLN A 234 0.06 -14.65 -9.17
N GLN A 235 -0.22 -14.66 -7.85
CA GLN A 235 -0.76 -13.52 -7.11
C GLN A 235 0.36 -12.82 -6.30
N TRP A 236 0.27 -11.50 -6.17
CA TRP A 236 1.15 -10.69 -5.32
C TRP A 236 0.34 -9.66 -4.51
N PRO A 237 0.57 -9.46 -3.20
CA PRO A 237 1.43 -10.21 -2.27
C PRO A 237 1.20 -11.73 -2.23
N PRO A 238 2.14 -12.52 -1.67
CA PRO A 238 1.97 -13.97 -1.47
C PRO A 238 0.94 -14.27 -0.37
N LYS A 239 0.31 -15.45 -0.42
CA LYS A 239 -0.81 -15.82 0.48
C LYS A 239 -0.46 -15.82 1.97
N THR A 240 0.81 -16.00 2.30
CA THR A 240 1.37 -15.90 3.66
C THR A 240 1.11 -14.54 4.30
N ILE A 241 1.16 -13.46 3.52
CA ILE A 241 0.84 -12.10 3.98
C ILE A 241 -0.69 -11.90 3.93
N PRO A 242 -1.38 -11.63 5.06
CA PRO A 242 -2.83 -11.57 5.14
C PRO A 242 -3.37 -10.20 4.69
N THR A 243 -3.32 -9.94 3.37
CA THR A 243 -3.93 -8.75 2.76
C THR A 243 -5.20 -9.09 1.97
N LYS A 244 -6.08 -8.09 1.87
CA LYS A 244 -7.28 -8.08 1.00
C LYS A 244 -6.94 -7.67 -0.45
N HIS A 245 -5.80 -7.00 -0.65
CA HIS A 245 -5.46 -6.36 -1.92
C HIS A 245 -4.33 -7.15 -2.61
N ARG A 246 -4.68 -7.90 -3.66
CA ARG A 246 -3.72 -8.66 -4.48
C ARG A 246 -3.88 -8.32 -5.94
N VAL A 247 -2.80 -8.46 -6.69
CA VAL A 247 -2.76 -8.29 -8.14
C VAL A 247 -2.14 -9.51 -8.80
N TYR A 248 -2.42 -9.67 -10.10
CA TYR A 248 -1.79 -10.68 -10.93
C TYR A 248 -0.35 -10.30 -11.27
N ARG A 249 0.56 -11.29 -11.30
CA ARG A 249 1.99 -11.12 -11.59
C ARG A 249 2.36 -11.20 -13.08
N GLY A 250 1.48 -11.75 -13.93
CA GLY A 250 1.73 -11.86 -15.37
C GLY A 250 1.66 -10.51 -16.10
N GLU A 251 1.77 -10.52 -17.43
CA GLU A 251 1.97 -9.31 -18.22
C GLU A 251 0.82 -8.28 -18.14
N VAL A 252 0.99 -7.14 -18.81
CA VAL A 252 -0.01 -6.05 -18.82
C VAL A 252 -1.28 -6.54 -19.51
N ASP A 253 -2.44 -6.14 -18.99
CA ASP A 253 -3.74 -6.42 -19.62
C ASP A 253 -3.74 -5.84 -21.05
N PRO A 254 -3.96 -6.65 -22.11
CA PRO A 254 -3.90 -6.17 -23.50
C PRO A 254 -4.88 -5.03 -23.80
N GLU A 255 -5.96 -4.88 -23.03
CA GLU A 255 -6.87 -3.72 -23.11
C GLU A 255 -6.14 -2.40 -22.80
N TRP A 256 -5.16 -2.43 -21.89
CA TRP A 256 -4.45 -1.25 -21.37
C TRP A 256 -3.29 -0.81 -22.27
N GLU A 257 -2.84 -1.65 -23.21
CA GLU A 257 -1.92 -1.22 -24.27
C GLU A 257 -2.58 -0.22 -25.24
N HIS A 258 -3.91 -0.26 -25.35
CA HIS A 258 -4.70 0.44 -26.37
C HIS A 258 -5.57 1.58 -25.80
N GLN A 259 -5.96 1.53 -24.53
CA GLN A 259 -6.78 2.56 -23.87
C GLN A 259 -6.25 2.88 -22.46
N PRO A 260 -6.29 4.16 -22.03
CA PRO A 260 -5.95 4.50 -20.66
C PRO A 260 -6.97 3.87 -19.69
N PRO A 261 -6.52 3.26 -18.58
CA PRO A 261 -7.42 2.60 -17.64
C PRO A 261 -8.36 3.61 -16.97
N GLN A 262 -9.62 3.21 -16.78
CA GLN A 262 -10.54 3.93 -15.89
C GLN A 262 -10.01 3.87 -14.46
N LEU A 263 -10.09 4.98 -13.71
CA LEU A 263 -9.57 5.08 -12.34
C LEU A 263 -10.07 3.96 -11.43
N ASP A 264 -11.35 3.61 -11.52
CA ASP A 264 -11.98 2.58 -10.70
C ASP A 264 -11.45 1.14 -10.96
N LYS A 265 -10.64 0.96 -12.03
CA LYS A 265 -9.94 -0.30 -12.34
C LYS A 265 -8.48 -0.31 -11.86
N ILE A 266 -7.94 0.82 -11.39
CA ILE A 266 -6.54 0.94 -10.98
C ILE A 266 -6.37 0.45 -9.54
N SER A 267 -5.34 -0.35 -9.29
CA SER A 267 -4.96 -0.77 -7.93
C SER A 267 -4.11 0.32 -7.26
N GLU A 268 -4.61 0.87 -6.16
CA GLU A 268 -3.83 1.76 -5.29
C GLU A 268 -2.89 1.01 -4.32
N HIS A 269 -2.82 -0.32 -4.43
CA HIS A 269 -2.04 -1.20 -3.55
C HIS A 269 -0.91 -1.94 -4.28
N ALA A 270 -0.78 -1.74 -5.60
CA ALA A 270 0.29 -2.32 -6.40
C ALA A 270 0.62 -1.49 -7.65
N PHE A 271 1.89 -1.52 -8.05
CA PHE A 271 2.36 -1.00 -9.34
C PHE A 271 3.45 -1.91 -9.89
N ARG A 272 3.89 -1.65 -11.12
CA ARG A 272 4.98 -2.37 -11.79
C ARG A 272 6.09 -1.43 -12.21
N ILE A 273 7.31 -1.93 -12.14
CA ILE A 273 8.49 -1.28 -12.73
C ILE A 273 9.13 -2.28 -13.70
N ARG A 274 9.38 -1.88 -14.95
CA ARG A 274 10.24 -2.63 -15.87
C ARG A 274 11.63 -1.99 -15.89
N ARG A 275 12.68 -2.79 -15.73
CA ARG A 275 14.09 -2.36 -15.79
C ARG A 275 14.81 -3.17 -16.89
N TRP A 276 15.41 -2.49 -17.87
CA TRP A 276 16.13 -3.15 -18.96
C TRP A 276 17.43 -2.42 -19.32
N ALA A 277 18.41 -3.14 -19.87
CA ALA A 277 19.72 -2.59 -20.25
C ALA A 277 19.96 -2.73 -21.76
N HIS A 278 20.59 -1.72 -22.37
CA HIS A 278 20.89 -1.68 -23.79
C HIS A 278 22.40 -1.55 -24.05
N PHE A 279 23.08 -2.67 -24.29
CA PHE A 279 24.51 -2.65 -24.61
C PHE A 279 24.74 -2.19 -26.07
N ARG A 280 25.89 -1.56 -26.33
CA ARG A 280 26.19 -0.80 -27.58
C ARG A 280 26.29 -1.61 -28.89
N LEU A 281 25.81 -2.85 -28.90
CA LEU A 281 25.76 -3.73 -30.08
C LEU A 281 24.34 -3.88 -30.67
N GLY A 282 23.46 -2.89 -30.43
CA GLY A 282 22.15 -2.75 -31.07
C GLY A 282 21.06 -3.75 -30.66
N MET A 283 21.43 -4.85 -30.00
CA MET A 283 20.51 -5.91 -29.57
C MET A 283 20.36 -5.90 -28.04
N PRO A 284 19.14 -5.77 -27.48
CA PRO A 284 18.93 -5.88 -26.05
C PRO A 284 19.11 -7.33 -25.58
N ILE A 285 19.95 -7.56 -24.57
CA ILE A 285 20.18 -8.89 -23.97
C ILE A 285 18.88 -9.44 -23.36
N PHE A 286 18.10 -8.57 -22.74
CA PHE A 286 16.74 -8.84 -22.32
C PHE A 286 15.80 -8.05 -23.24
N THR A 287 15.18 -8.74 -24.20
CA THR A 287 14.10 -8.16 -25.01
C THR A 287 12.99 -7.68 -24.10
N ALA A 288 12.45 -6.48 -24.35
CA ALA A 288 11.47 -5.78 -23.48
C ALA A 288 10.08 -6.45 -23.35
N GLY A 289 9.95 -7.72 -23.74
CA GLY A 289 8.79 -8.60 -23.56
C GLY A 289 9.17 -9.93 -22.90
N ARG A 290 10.14 -9.92 -21.98
CA ARG A 290 10.37 -11.02 -21.02
C ARG A 290 10.00 -10.56 -19.62
N SER A 291 9.14 -11.34 -18.95
CA SER A 291 8.72 -11.14 -17.55
C SER A 291 9.88 -10.95 -16.57
N GLU A 292 11.07 -11.49 -16.87
CA GLU A 292 12.32 -11.32 -16.09
C GLU A 292 12.71 -9.84 -15.88
N THR A 293 12.28 -8.92 -16.75
CA THR A 293 12.56 -7.48 -16.64
C THR A 293 11.52 -6.71 -15.83
N LEU A 294 10.40 -7.34 -15.47
CA LEU A 294 9.25 -6.72 -14.83
C LEU A 294 9.19 -7.10 -13.35
N SER A 295 9.11 -6.11 -12.46
CA SER A 295 8.89 -6.32 -11.02
C SER A 295 7.58 -5.68 -10.60
N THR A 296 6.69 -6.48 -10.02
CA THR A 296 5.45 -6.03 -9.39
C THR A 296 5.74 -5.68 -7.93
N TYR A 297 5.48 -4.43 -7.55
CA TYR A 297 5.53 -3.95 -6.17
C TYR A 297 4.12 -3.96 -5.58
N ALA A 298 4.01 -4.33 -4.31
CA ALA A 298 2.79 -4.18 -3.52
C ALA A 298 3.08 -3.54 -2.17
N THR A 299 2.05 -2.95 -1.57
CA THR A 299 2.11 -2.38 -0.21
C THR A 299 1.75 -3.42 0.86
N LEU A 300 2.03 -3.08 2.11
CA LEU A 300 1.46 -3.74 3.29
C LEU A 300 0.33 -2.87 3.87
N ASP A 301 -0.69 -3.51 4.43
CA ASP A 301 -1.74 -2.82 5.18
C ASP A 301 -1.16 -2.31 6.53
N PRO A 302 -1.40 -1.05 6.97
CA PRO A 302 -0.76 -0.47 8.16
C PRO A 302 -0.89 -1.28 9.46
N GLU A 303 -2.02 -1.96 9.63
CA GLU A 303 -2.29 -2.86 10.75
C GLU A 303 -1.29 -4.04 10.85
N LEU A 304 -0.62 -4.39 9.74
CA LEU A 304 0.33 -5.50 9.68
C LEU A 304 1.74 -5.13 10.13
N TYR A 305 2.11 -3.84 10.20
CA TYR A 305 3.45 -3.43 10.62
C TYR A 305 3.47 -2.39 11.75
N THR A 306 2.31 -1.97 12.26
CA THR A 306 2.21 -1.06 13.41
C THR A 306 2.16 -1.85 14.71
N PRO A 307 3.15 -1.73 15.63
CA PRO A 307 3.08 -2.36 16.93
C PRO A 307 1.96 -1.76 17.80
N THR A 308 1.43 -2.56 18.72
CA THR A 308 0.45 -2.12 19.74
C THR A 308 0.79 -2.75 21.09
N ASP A 309 0.23 -2.24 22.19
CA ASP A 309 0.48 -2.79 23.53
C ASP A 309 0.15 -4.30 23.64
N LYS A 310 -0.85 -4.77 22.89
CA LYS A 310 -1.21 -6.20 22.79
C LYS A 310 -0.30 -6.97 21.84
N LYS A 311 0.21 -6.30 20.81
CA LYS A 311 1.06 -6.88 19.77
C LYS A 311 2.42 -6.17 19.68
N PRO A 312 3.25 -6.24 20.74
CA PRO A 312 4.50 -5.48 20.79
C PRO A 312 5.52 -5.94 19.75
N TYR A 313 5.47 -7.18 19.24
CA TYR A 313 6.43 -7.68 18.24
C TYR A 313 5.99 -7.47 16.79
N GLN A 314 4.74 -7.09 16.56
CA GLN A 314 4.19 -6.77 15.22
C GLN A 314 5.02 -5.66 14.57
N GLY A 315 5.54 -5.86 13.36
CA GLY A 315 6.36 -4.84 12.71
C GLY A 315 7.20 -5.31 11.53
N ILE A 316 7.95 -4.37 10.95
CA ILE A 316 9.03 -4.68 10.01
C ILE A 316 10.35 -4.72 10.78
N TRP A 317 11.13 -5.75 10.53
CA TRP A 317 12.38 -6.07 11.20
C TRP A 317 13.50 -6.31 10.19
N VAL A 318 14.74 -6.08 10.57
CA VAL A 318 15.93 -6.57 9.85
C VAL A 318 16.58 -7.67 10.67
N GLY A 319 16.96 -8.78 10.02
CA GLY A 319 17.66 -9.91 10.62
C GLY A 319 18.97 -10.23 9.89
N ASP A 320 19.87 -10.96 10.57
CA ASP A 320 21.13 -11.42 9.99
C ASP A 320 21.10 -12.90 9.56
N TYR A 321 21.31 -13.14 8.26
CA TYR A 321 21.35 -14.45 7.61
C TYR A 321 22.77 -14.84 7.16
N SER A 322 23.80 -14.44 7.91
CA SER A 322 25.18 -14.93 7.82
C SER A 322 25.82 -14.84 6.41
N ALA A 323 25.78 -15.88 5.59
CA ALA A 323 26.31 -15.82 4.22
C ALA A 323 25.45 -14.96 3.26
N HIS A 324 24.14 -14.85 3.52
CA HIS A 324 23.18 -14.28 2.56
C HIS A 324 23.00 -12.76 2.67
N GLY A 325 23.25 -12.19 3.86
CA GLY A 325 23.20 -10.75 4.10
C GLY A 325 22.26 -10.38 5.26
N CYS A 326 21.97 -9.08 5.34
CA CYS A 326 20.85 -8.57 6.13
C CYS A 326 19.57 -8.73 5.30
N GLU A 327 18.48 -9.17 5.94
CA GLU A 327 17.18 -9.32 5.29
C GLU A 327 16.08 -8.65 6.09
N PHE A 328 15.04 -8.18 5.40
CA PHE A 328 13.87 -7.54 5.99
C PHE A 328 12.70 -8.52 6.09
N LEU A 329 12.06 -8.54 7.26
CA LEU A 329 10.95 -9.43 7.59
C LEU A 329 9.75 -8.67 8.14
N LEU A 330 8.56 -9.21 7.90
CA LEU A 330 7.32 -8.81 8.53
C LEU A 330 7.04 -9.78 9.67
N PHE A 331 7.10 -9.31 10.91
CA PHE A 331 6.68 -10.08 12.08
C PHE A 331 5.17 -9.89 12.26
N LEU A 332 4.43 -11.00 12.11
CA LEU A 332 3.00 -11.07 12.34
C LEU A 332 2.71 -11.73 13.69
N GLN A 333 2.10 -10.97 14.59
CA GLN A 333 1.63 -11.44 15.89
C GLN A 333 0.12 -11.70 15.81
N ARG A 334 -0.32 -12.92 16.07
CA ARG A 334 -1.73 -13.35 15.98
C ARG A 334 -2.22 -13.89 17.31
N ASP A 335 -3.34 -13.36 17.78
CA ASP A 335 -3.97 -13.79 19.02
C ASP A 335 -5.01 -14.88 18.70
N HIS A 336 -4.93 -16.02 19.38
CA HIS A 336 -5.80 -17.19 19.18
C HIS A 336 -6.71 -17.48 20.38
N GLY A 337 -6.78 -16.54 21.33
CA GLY A 337 -7.48 -16.66 22.61
C GLY A 337 -6.84 -15.77 23.66
N GLU A 338 -7.28 -15.88 24.92
CA GLU A 338 -6.79 -15.02 26.02
C GLU A 338 -5.33 -15.27 26.40
N GLU A 339 -4.81 -16.50 26.22
CA GLU A 339 -3.45 -16.87 26.64
C GLU A 339 -2.52 -17.31 25.49
N ARG A 340 -3.04 -17.53 24.27
CA ARG A 340 -2.26 -18.04 23.14
C ARG A 340 -2.03 -16.97 22.09
N CYS A 341 -0.76 -16.66 21.82
CA CYS A 341 -0.36 -15.66 20.84
C CYS A 341 0.78 -16.22 19.97
N SER A 342 0.59 -16.39 18.66
CA SER A 342 1.63 -16.89 17.76
C SER A 342 2.43 -15.76 17.13
N LEU A 343 3.72 -15.96 16.88
CA LEU A 343 4.59 -15.02 16.18
C LEU A 343 5.20 -15.68 14.94
N GLU A 344 4.94 -15.12 13.77
CA GLU A 344 5.46 -15.59 12.48
C GLU A 344 6.32 -14.48 11.84
N ALA A 345 7.52 -14.82 11.36
CA ALA A 345 8.35 -13.88 10.59
C ALA A 345 8.33 -14.24 9.11
N ILE A 346 7.72 -13.41 8.28
CA ILE A 346 7.65 -13.58 6.82
C ILE A 346 8.73 -12.74 6.16
N LYS A 347 9.54 -13.33 5.28
CA LYS A 347 10.58 -12.61 4.53
C LYS A 347 9.97 -11.60 3.55
N LEU A 348 10.23 -10.30 3.71
CA LEU A 348 9.90 -9.26 2.71
C LEU A 348 11.01 -9.15 1.66
N THR A 349 12.24 -9.34 2.09
CA THR A 349 13.36 -9.76 1.25
C THR A 349 13.85 -11.12 1.74
N GLY A 350 14.39 -11.95 0.85
CA GLY A 350 14.92 -13.26 1.22
C GLY A 350 16.12 -13.66 0.37
N ASP A 351 16.30 -14.98 0.24
CA ASP A 351 17.47 -15.56 -0.39
C ASP A 351 17.12 -16.81 -1.24
N PRO A 352 18.06 -17.36 -2.03
CA PRO A 352 17.80 -18.55 -2.85
C PRO A 352 17.46 -19.84 -2.08
N ASN A 353 17.80 -19.94 -0.80
CA ASN A 353 17.41 -21.03 0.09
C ASN A 353 16.01 -20.76 0.67
N VAL A 354 15.81 -19.67 1.43
CA VAL A 354 14.47 -19.29 1.93
C VAL A 354 14.05 -17.95 1.30
N PRO A 355 13.19 -17.97 0.27
CA PRO A 355 12.89 -16.78 -0.52
C PRO A 355 11.91 -15.83 0.18
N ARG A 356 11.82 -14.60 -0.33
CA ARG A 356 10.76 -13.64 0.02
C ARG A 356 9.37 -14.31 -0.05
N GLY A 357 8.46 -13.87 0.79
CA GLY A 357 7.11 -14.42 0.91
C GLY A 357 7.04 -15.65 1.81
N GLU A 358 8.14 -16.38 2.00
CA GLU A 358 8.16 -17.53 2.90
C GLU A 358 8.33 -17.12 4.36
N ILE A 359 7.87 -18.00 5.25
CA ILE A 359 8.10 -17.88 6.69
C ILE A 359 9.57 -18.22 6.96
N SER A 360 10.33 -17.36 7.65
CA SER A 360 11.68 -17.70 8.12
C SER A 360 11.66 -18.40 9.47
N PHE A 361 10.72 -18.06 10.35
CA PHE A 361 10.50 -18.77 11.61
C PHE A 361 9.04 -18.60 12.08
N SER A 362 8.58 -19.54 12.89
CA SER A 362 7.28 -19.46 13.57
C SER A 362 7.38 -19.90 15.04
N ALA A 363 6.66 -19.24 15.92
CA ALA A 363 6.41 -19.67 17.29
C ALA A 363 4.89 -19.87 17.45
N ASP A 364 4.47 -21.11 17.69
CA ASP A 364 3.05 -21.51 17.80
C ASP A 364 2.34 -20.86 19.00
N ASP A 365 3.12 -20.43 19.98
CA ASP A 365 2.74 -19.59 21.12
C ASP A 365 3.99 -18.87 21.68
N ILE A 366 3.89 -17.57 22.00
CA ILE A 366 4.88 -16.80 22.77
C ILE A 366 4.43 -16.57 24.23
N GLY A 367 3.18 -16.94 24.53
CA GLY A 367 2.56 -16.98 25.85
C GLY A 367 3.00 -18.19 26.69
N PRO A 368 2.17 -18.64 27.64
CA PRO A 368 2.53 -19.69 28.60
C PRO A 368 2.84 -21.06 27.97
N GLY A 369 2.13 -21.48 26.93
CA GLY A 369 2.31 -22.80 26.30
C GLY A 369 3.63 -22.93 25.53
N GLY A 370 4.10 -21.82 24.96
CA GLY A 370 5.39 -21.73 24.28
C GLY A 370 6.61 -21.63 25.22
N PHE A 371 6.40 -21.36 26.51
CA PHE A 371 7.47 -21.07 27.46
C PHE A 371 8.51 -22.19 27.61
N VAL A 372 9.79 -21.80 27.63
CA VAL A 372 10.93 -22.68 27.93
C VAL A 372 11.56 -22.29 29.27
N ARG A 373 12.06 -21.05 29.38
CA ARG A 373 12.68 -20.50 30.60
C ARG A 373 12.74 -18.97 30.57
N ILE A 374 13.07 -18.37 31.70
CA ILE A 374 13.67 -17.02 31.73
C ILE A 374 15.20 -17.20 31.63
N ALA A 375 15.87 -16.30 30.93
CA ALA A 375 17.33 -16.27 30.87
C ALA A 375 17.94 -15.67 32.14
N GLU A 376 18.96 -16.34 32.67
CA GLU A 376 19.70 -15.94 33.87
C GLU A 376 21.13 -15.50 33.53
N GLU A 377 21.64 -15.95 32.38
CA GLU A 377 22.92 -15.56 31.80
C GLU A 377 22.99 -14.06 31.47
N ALA A 378 24.17 -13.46 31.66
CA ALA A 378 24.33 -12.00 31.57
C ALA A 378 23.92 -11.40 30.21
N LEU A 379 24.11 -12.15 29.12
CA LEU A 379 23.83 -11.70 27.75
C LEU A 379 22.33 -11.50 27.46
N PHE A 380 21.48 -12.30 28.11
CA PHE A 380 20.03 -12.31 27.87
C PHE A 380 19.22 -12.14 29.17
N GLN A 381 19.85 -11.68 30.26
CA GLN A 381 19.28 -11.71 31.60
C GLN A 381 17.86 -11.11 31.66
N GLY A 382 16.91 -11.91 32.18
CA GLY A 382 15.49 -11.55 32.27
C GLY A 382 14.67 -11.76 30.99
N ALA A 383 15.30 -12.06 29.85
CA ALA A 383 14.57 -12.33 28.60
C ALA A 383 13.75 -13.62 28.69
N ARG A 384 12.55 -13.60 28.11
CA ARG A 384 11.68 -14.78 28.01
C ARG A 384 12.11 -15.62 26.82
N ILE A 385 12.39 -16.90 27.05
CA ILE A 385 12.72 -17.85 25.99
C ILE A 385 11.50 -18.74 25.70
N VAL A 386 11.14 -18.84 24.43
CA VAL A 386 9.98 -19.60 23.93
C VAL A 386 10.34 -20.52 22.78
N ARG A 387 9.63 -21.64 22.64
CA ARG A 387 9.82 -22.60 21.54
C ARG A 387 9.45 -21.98 20.21
N SER A 388 10.23 -22.30 19.19
CA SER A 388 10.02 -21.85 17.81
C SER A 388 10.50 -22.92 16.83
N LYS A 389 10.23 -22.70 15.55
CA LYS A 389 10.70 -23.52 14.45
C LYS A 389 11.30 -22.59 13.41
N GLY A 390 12.55 -22.82 13.04
CA GLY A 390 13.25 -22.09 12.00
C GLY A 390 13.10 -22.81 10.67
N HIS A 391 12.77 -22.08 9.60
CA HIS A 391 12.63 -22.62 8.26
C HIS A 391 13.99 -22.68 7.58
N VAL A 392 14.33 -23.83 7.00
CA VAL A 392 15.58 -24.07 6.28
C VAL A 392 15.30 -24.87 5.01
N ALA A 393 16.10 -24.66 3.97
CA ALA A 393 15.97 -25.38 2.70
C ALA A 393 17.32 -25.44 1.96
N GLY A 394 17.43 -26.37 1.01
CA GLY A 394 18.49 -26.39 0.01
C GLY A 394 18.33 -25.28 -1.03
N LEU A 395 19.38 -25.10 -1.84
CA LEU A 395 19.42 -24.06 -2.89
C LEU A 395 18.25 -24.18 -3.88
N GLY A 396 17.56 -23.08 -4.12
CA GLY A 396 16.35 -23.01 -4.93
C GLY A 396 15.10 -23.43 -4.17
N PHE A 397 15.07 -23.24 -2.84
CA PHE A 397 13.99 -23.63 -1.92
C PHE A 397 13.57 -25.11 -2.11
N ARG A 398 14.57 -26.00 -2.05
CA ARG A 398 14.38 -27.46 -2.22
C ARG A 398 14.47 -28.18 -0.88
N ASP A 399 13.69 -29.24 -0.75
CA ASP A 399 13.67 -30.09 0.44
C ASP A 399 13.49 -29.26 1.72
N ASP A 400 12.53 -28.32 1.67
CA ASP A 400 12.27 -27.36 2.74
C ASP A 400 11.74 -28.05 4.01
N THR A 401 12.19 -27.55 5.16
CA THR A 401 11.79 -28.12 6.44
C THR A 401 11.93 -27.15 7.60
N PHE A 402 11.20 -27.43 8.66
CA PHE A 402 11.22 -26.65 9.90
C PHE A 402 12.02 -27.39 10.97
N ILE A 403 13.13 -26.80 11.41
CA ILE A 403 13.97 -27.33 12.50
C ILE A 403 13.65 -26.66 13.84
N SER A 404 13.83 -27.40 14.94
CA SER A 404 13.65 -26.88 16.30
C SER A 404 14.54 -25.68 16.57
N SER A 405 13.98 -24.67 17.22
CA SER A 405 14.69 -23.44 17.58
C SER A 405 14.01 -22.75 18.77
N GLN A 406 14.62 -21.69 19.29
CA GLN A 406 14.07 -20.90 20.39
C GLN A 406 14.13 -19.41 20.07
N LEU A 407 13.06 -18.67 20.37
CA LEU A 407 13.09 -17.21 20.34
C LEU A 407 13.42 -16.69 21.74
N ILE A 408 14.35 -15.76 21.80
CA ILE A 408 14.77 -15.02 22.98
C ILE A 408 14.18 -13.62 22.86
N LEU A 409 13.13 -13.36 23.63
CA LEU A 409 12.36 -12.13 23.60
C LEU A 409 13.03 -11.10 24.52
N ILE A 410 13.99 -10.35 23.98
CA ILE A 410 14.83 -9.40 24.73
C ILE A 410 14.06 -8.09 24.99
N SER A 411 13.37 -7.56 23.98
CA SER A 411 12.54 -6.34 24.08
C SER A 411 11.60 -6.22 22.87
N SER A 412 10.72 -5.22 22.84
CA SER A 412 9.94 -4.90 21.64
C SER A 412 10.81 -4.52 20.43
N GLU A 413 12.07 -4.10 20.64
CA GLU A 413 12.96 -3.58 19.58
C GLU A 413 14.08 -4.55 19.20
N CYS A 414 14.20 -5.66 19.93
CA CYS A 414 15.26 -6.65 19.77
C CYS A 414 14.75 -8.05 20.12
N VAL A 415 14.85 -8.97 19.17
CA VAL A 415 14.58 -10.40 19.35
C VAL A 415 15.81 -11.17 18.88
N ALA A 416 16.17 -12.25 19.57
CA ALA A 416 17.17 -13.18 19.08
C ALA A 416 16.54 -14.56 18.82
N HIS A 417 17.15 -15.35 17.94
CA HIS A 417 16.65 -16.64 17.49
C HIS A 417 17.81 -17.64 17.52
N TYR A 418 17.71 -18.60 18.43
CA TYR A 418 18.68 -19.66 18.62
C TYR A 418 18.30 -20.87 17.76
N TRP A 419 19.14 -21.15 16.76
CA TRP A 419 19.03 -22.27 15.85
C TRP A 419 19.76 -23.48 16.45
N GLU A 420 19.05 -24.30 17.23
CA GLU A 420 19.61 -25.39 18.05
C GLU A 420 20.55 -26.30 17.25
N THR A 421 20.07 -26.85 16.13
CA THR A 421 20.83 -27.78 15.28
C THR A 421 22.02 -27.14 14.56
N MET A 422 22.04 -25.81 14.45
CA MET A 422 23.11 -25.06 13.76
C MET A 422 24.14 -24.46 14.73
N GLY A 423 23.88 -24.47 16.04
CA GLY A 423 24.77 -23.86 17.03
C GLY A 423 24.95 -22.34 16.82
N HIS A 424 23.91 -21.63 16.38
CA HIS A 424 23.99 -20.21 15.99
C HIS A 424 22.85 -19.37 16.58
N ILE A 425 23.12 -18.11 16.91
CA ILE A 425 22.09 -17.11 17.27
C ILE A 425 22.07 -15.98 16.24
N SER A 426 20.93 -15.84 15.55
CA SER A 426 20.62 -14.65 14.75
C SER A 426 19.90 -13.61 15.63
N TYR A 427 20.11 -12.33 15.34
CA TYR A 427 19.39 -11.22 15.96
C TYR A 427 18.50 -10.50 14.95
N TYR A 428 17.43 -9.89 15.45
CA TYR A 428 16.53 -9.04 14.69
C TYR A 428 16.38 -7.69 15.39
N ARG A 429 16.35 -6.61 14.61
CA ARG A 429 16.08 -5.23 15.06
C ARG A 429 14.86 -4.67 14.33
N ARG A 430 13.98 -3.96 15.04
CA ARG A 430 12.85 -3.27 14.42
C ARG A 430 13.36 -2.14 13.52
N LEU A 431 12.64 -1.88 12.42
CA LEU A 431 12.84 -0.67 11.61
C LEU A 431 11.94 0.47 12.09
N ASP A 432 12.54 1.65 12.29
CA ASP A 432 11.81 2.91 12.32
C ASP A 432 11.64 3.43 10.89
N ILE A 433 10.47 3.14 10.30
CA ILE A 433 10.13 3.54 8.92
C ILE A 433 10.03 5.06 8.78
N ASP A 434 9.53 5.75 9.81
CA ASP A 434 9.29 7.20 9.75
C ASP A 434 10.59 8.00 9.97
N ALA A 435 11.55 7.47 10.73
CA ALA A 435 12.93 7.98 10.72
C ALA A 435 13.60 7.82 9.35
N LEU A 436 13.47 6.66 8.70
CA LEU A 436 14.04 6.42 7.36
C LEU A 436 13.46 7.36 6.29
N LEU A 437 12.17 7.69 6.36
CA LEU A 437 11.52 8.63 5.43
C LEU A 437 11.97 10.08 5.58
N ARG A 438 12.50 10.46 6.76
CA ARG A 438 13.03 11.81 7.06
C ARG A 438 14.52 11.99 6.72
N THR A 439 15.16 10.99 6.09
CA THR A 439 16.60 11.01 5.75
C THR A 439 16.88 11.63 4.38
#